data_AF-A0A940ZNW0-F1
#
_entry.id   AF-A0A940ZNW0-F1
#
_cell.length_a   1.000
_cell.length_b   1.000
_cell.length_c   1.000
_cell.angle_alpha   90.00
_cell.angle_beta   90.00
_cell.angle_gamma   90.00
#
_symmetry.space_group_name_H-M   'P 1'
#
loop_
_entity.id
_entity.type
_entity.pdbx_description
1 polymer ?
#
loop_
_entity_poly.entity_id
_entity_poly.type
_entity_poly.pdbx_seq_one_letter_code
_entity_poly.pdbx_strand_id
1 'polypeptide(L)'
;MTHSAAMSAEILPGKTILEALNTDLVCDAINTAMRELFLQIVYGRSQSAFSEGGLAIGAGLEDLGKGLRSQVATMYGTRAKGPRYLEMAEGYVTKVALDGNSEIIGYEFVGLGRMMEMIAQGMDANEALKKASGKYGRVEDAVRLIDPRHE
;
A
#
# COMPACT_ATOMS: atom_id res chain seq x y z
N MET A 1 -2.40 6.48 -6.45
CA MET A 1 -1.05 6.13 -5.97
C MET A 1 -0.93 4.65 -5.57
N THR A 2 -1.85 4.08 -4.79
CA THR A 2 -1.76 2.69 -4.27
C THR A 2 -1.81 1.60 -5.33
N HIS A 3 -2.72 1.67 -6.31
CA HIS A 3 -2.81 0.66 -7.38
C HIS A 3 -1.57 0.63 -8.27
N SER A 4 -0.98 1.79 -8.54
CA SER A 4 0.24 1.88 -9.32
C SER A 4 1.44 1.32 -8.54
N ALA A 5 1.46 1.46 -7.20
CA ALA A 5 2.46 0.80 -6.36
C ALA A 5 2.30 -0.72 -6.30
N ALA A 6 1.06 -1.22 -6.31
CA ALA A 6 0.78 -2.66 -6.42
C ALA A 6 1.29 -3.22 -7.75
N MET A 7 1.03 -2.51 -8.87
CA MET A 7 1.55 -2.88 -10.19
C MET A 7 3.09 -2.83 -10.23
N SER A 8 3.72 -1.84 -9.61
CA SER A 8 5.18 -1.77 -9.46
C SER A 8 5.73 -2.99 -8.70
N ALA A 9 5.05 -3.42 -7.63
CA ALA A 9 5.44 -4.59 -6.86
C ALA A 9 5.37 -5.90 -7.67
N GLU A 10 4.59 -5.94 -8.74
CA GLU A 10 4.46 -7.08 -9.65
C GLU A 10 5.49 -7.04 -10.79
N ILE A 11 5.71 -5.88 -11.40
CA ILE A 11 6.50 -5.75 -12.63
C ILE A 11 8.00 -5.55 -12.40
N LEU A 12 8.40 -5.03 -11.23
CA LEU A 12 9.80 -4.72 -10.93
C LEU A 12 10.64 -5.90 -10.41
N PRO A 13 10.10 -6.90 -9.69
CA PRO A 13 10.91 -8.04 -9.25
C PRO A 13 11.60 -8.78 -10.39
N GLY A 14 12.89 -9.09 -10.21
CA GLY A 14 13.69 -9.81 -11.21
C GLY A 14 14.31 -8.93 -12.30
N LYS A 15 13.99 -7.63 -12.31
CA LYS A 15 14.66 -6.65 -13.18
C LYS A 15 15.94 -6.13 -12.53
N THR A 16 16.95 -5.86 -13.36
CA THR A 16 18.09 -5.01 -13.00
C THR A 16 17.63 -3.57 -12.80
N ILE A 17 18.47 -2.73 -12.19
CA ILE A 17 18.16 -1.32 -11.95
C ILE A 17 17.85 -0.58 -13.27
N LEU A 18 18.60 -0.85 -14.34
CA LEU A 18 18.39 -0.22 -15.65
C LEU A 18 17.09 -0.68 -16.33
N GLU A 19 16.69 -1.94 -16.13
CA GLU A 19 15.42 -2.46 -16.64
C GLU A 19 14.22 -1.93 -15.85
N ALA A 20 14.36 -1.77 -14.53
CA ALA A 20 13.36 -1.16 -13.68
C ALA A 20 13.11 0.31 -14.05
N LEU A 21 14.19 1.08 -14.34
CA LEU A 21 14.09 2.48 -14.78
C LEU A 21 13.45 2.65 -16.17
N ASN A 22 13.56 1.65 -17.04
CA ASN A 22 12.95 1.64 -18.37
C ASN A 22 11.56 0.98 -18.39
N THR A 23 10.98 0.66 -17.22
CA THR A 23 9.65 0.08 -17.14
C THR A 23 8.60 1.18 -17.15
N ASP A 24 7.67 1.12 -18.10
CA ASP A 24 6.54 2.04 -18.15
C ASP A 24 5.55 1.70 -17.03
N LEU A 25 5.50 2.54 -16.00
CA LEU A 25 4.51 2.42 -14.94
C LEU A 25 3.31 3.30 -15.29
N VAL A 26 2.10 2.76 -15.12
CA VAL A 26 0.81 3.36 -15.49
C VAL A 26 0.54 4.76 -14.87
N CYS A 27 1.37 5.20 -13.92
CA CYS A 27 1.28 6.53 -13.33
C CYS A 27 2.61 7.29 -13.44
N ASP A 28 2.60 8.41 -14.16
CA ASP A 28 3.74 9.32 -14.30
C ASP A 28 4.32 9.80 -12.97
N ALA A 29 3.48 9.89 -11.93
CA ALA A 29 3.93 10.23 -10.58
C ALA A 29 4.88 9.16 -10.00
N ILE A 30 4.69 7.88 -10.34
CA ILE A 30 5.61 6.81 -9.91
C ILE A 30 6.86 6.78 -10.77
N ASN A 31 6.75 6.98 -12.09
CA ASN A 31 7.94 7.13 -12.95
C ASN A 31 8.83 8.27 -12.44
N THR A 32 8.22 9.39 -12.03
CA THR A 32 8.91 10.50 -11.37
C THR A 32 9.49 10.09 -10.03
N ALA A 33 8.72 9.47 -9.13
CA ALA A 33 9.21 9.03 -7.82
C ALA A 33 10.39 8.04 -7.92
N MET A 34 10.37 7.10 -8.87
CA MET A 34 11.45 6.13 -9.11
C MET A 34 12.72 6.81 -9.61
N ARG A 35 12.59 7.80 -10.52
CA ARG A 35 13.72 8.64 -10.94
C ARG A 35 14.32 9.40 -9.77
N GLU A 36 13.50 10.05 -8.95
CA GLU A 36 13.98 10.81 -7.79
C GLU A 36 14.63 9.88 -6.73
N LEU A 37 14.08 8.69 -6.48
CA LEU A 37 14.67 7.68 -5.59
C LEU A 37 16.01 7.18 -6.13
N PHE A 38 16.13 6.98 -7.44
CA PHE A 38 17.39 6.61 -8.07
C PHE A 38 18.45 7.70 -7.91
N LEU A 39 18.09 8.97 -8.14
CA LEU A 39 18.98 10.10 -7.89
C LEU A 39 19.39 10.17 -6.42
N GLN A 40 18.46 9.87 -5.50
CA GLN A 40 18.72 9.80 -4.07
C GLN A 40 19.79 8.75 -3.72
N ILE A 41 19.68 7.54 -4.29
CA ILE A 41 20.61 6.42 -4.06
C ILE A 41 21.98 6.67 -4.69
N VAL A 42 22.02 7.19 -5.92
CA VAL A 42 23.27 7.38 -6.68
C VAL A 42 24.06 8.60 -6.20
N TYR A 43 23.38 9.68 -5.82
CA TYR A 43 24.03 10.91 -5.37
C TYR A 43 24.02 11.10 -3.85
N GLY A 44 23.51 10.11 -3.09
CA GLY A 44 23.55 10.09 -1.63
C GLY A 44 22.83 11.26 -0.96
N ARG A 45 21.64 11.63 -1.45
CA ARG A 45 20.86 12.77 -0.91
C ARG A 45 19.65 12.30 -0.10
N SER A 46 19.01 13.19 0.66
CA SER A 46 17.76 12.91 1.38
C SER A 46 16.57 13.51 0.63
N GLN A 47 15.37 12.93 0.79
CA GLN A 47 14.09 13.35 0.17
C GLN A 47 13.84 14.88 0.25
N SER A 48 14.28 15.52 1.33
CA SER A 48 14.18 16.96 1.57
C SER A 48 14.96 17.85 0.59
N ALA A 49 15.85 17.28 -0.25
CA ALA A 49 16.66 18.04 -1.20
C ALA A 49 15.92 18.48 -2.48
N PHE A 50 14.71 17.97 -2.74
CA PHE A 50 13.99 18.16 -4.01
C PHE A 50 12.71 19.00 -3.92
N SER A 51 12.35 19.46 -2.71
CA SER A 51 11.22 20.39 -2.55
C SER A 51 11.75 21.83 -2.58
N GLU A 52 11.33 22.63 -3.57
CA GLU A 52 11.61 24.06 -3.60
C GLU A 52 10.95 24.72 -2.38
N GLY A 53 11.75 25.12 -1.38
CA GLY A 53 11.28 25.67 -0.10
C GLY A 53 11.22 24.67 1.08
N GLY A 54 11.59 23.40 0.88
CA GLY A 54 11.41 22.35 1.89
C GLY A 54 9.92 22.06 2.17
N LEU A 55 9.61 20.97 2.87
CA LEU A 55 8.22 20.73 3.30
C LEU A 55 7.82 21.84 4.28
N ALA A 56 6.76 22.58 3.96
CA ALA A 56 6.20 23.57 4.86
C ALA A 56 5.85 22.90 6.21
N ILE A 57 6.17 23.56 7.33
CA ILE A 57 5.76 23.11 8.67
C ILE A 57 4.24 23.01 8.68
N GLY A 58 3.70 21.79 8.62
CA GLY A 58 2.26 21.53 8.48
C GLY A 58 1.90 20.50 7.40
N ALA A 59 2.71 20.35 6.34
CA ALA A 59 2.48 19.35 5.29
C ALA A 59 2.46 17.91 5.82
N GLY A 60 3.27 17.65 6.86
CA GLY A 60 3.33 16.34 7.49
C GLY A 60 2.05 15.87 8.16
N LEU A 61 1.11 16.77 8.54
CA LEU A 61 -0.21 16.38 9.07
C LEU A 61 -1.21 16.10 7.95
N GLU A 62 -1.12 16.83 6.84
CA GLU A 62 -1.96 16.61 5.65
C GLU A 62 -1.67 15.23 5.03
N ASP A 63 -0.41 14.80 5.02
CA ASP A 63 0.01 13.47 4.57
C ASP A 63 -0.56 12.32 5.44
N LEU A 64 -0.96 12.60 6.68
CA LEU A 64 -1.58 11.61 7.57
C LEU A 64 -3.08 11.42 7.29
N GLY A 65 -3.64 12.20 6.36
CA GLY A 65 -5.03 12.12 5.93
C GLY A 65 -6.04 12.39 7.06
N LYS A 66 -7.31 12.01 6.82
CA LYS A 66 -8.43 12.33 7.73
C LYS A 66 -8.27 11.75 9.14
N GLY A 67 -7.55 10.63 9.29
CA GLY A 67 -7.35 9.98 10.57
C GLY A 67 -6.12 10.46 11.34
N LEU A 68 -5.35 11.42 10.79
CA LEU A 68 -4.06 11.86 11.33
C LEU A 68 -3.15 10.67 11.73
N ARG A 69 -3.22 9.58 10.96
CA ARG A 69 -2.45 8.35 11.16
C ARG A 69 -1.50 8.17 9.99
N SER A 70 -0.26 7.79 10.30
CA SER A 70 0.70 7.39 9.26
C SER A 70 0.11 6.26 8.41
N GLN A 71 0.03 6.50 7.10
CA GLN A 71 -0.39 5.51 6.11
C GLN A 71 0.86 4.81 5.60
N VAL A 72 1.14 3.62 6.12
CA VAL A 72 2.26 2.77 5.67
C VAL A 72 1.66 1.55 4.97
N ALA A 73 1.84 1.48 3.65
CA ALA A 73 1.50 0.28 2.90
C ALA A 73 2.67 -0.72 2.99
N THR A 74 2.39 -1.96 3.37
CA THR A 74 3.37 -3.05 3.40
C THR A 74 2.91 -4.15 2.45
N MET A 75 3.65 -4.29 1.37
CA MET A 75 3.45 -5.33 0.37
C MET A 75 4.79 -6.03 0.15
N TYR A 76 4.76 -7.35 0.01
CA TYR A 76 5.96 -8.15 -0.23
C TYR A 76 5.62 -9.33 -1.13
N GLY A 77 6.54 -9.77 -1.97
CA GLY A 77 6.32 -10.93 -2.83
C GLY A 77 7.59 -11.73 -3.05
N THR A 78 7.42 -13.04 -3.29
CA THR A 78 8.51 -13.92 -3.71
C THR A 78 8.09 -14.75 -4.92
N ARG A 79 9.05 -15.24 -5.70
CA ARG A 79 8.76 -16.17 -6.81
C ARG A 79 8.08 -17.46 -6.33
N ALA A 80 8.36 -17.90 -5.11
CA ALA A 80 7.82 -19.15 -4.58
C ALA A 80 6.39 -19.00 -4.03
N LYS A 81 6.04 -17.82 -3.51
CA LYS A 81 4.79 -17.59 -2.76
C LYS A 81 3.87 -16.53 -3.36
N GLY A 82 4.31 -15.85 -4.42
CA GLY A 82 3.56 -14.76 -5.04
C GLY A 82 3.54 -13.48 -4.17
N PRO A 83 2.73 -12.49 -4.57
CA PRO A 83 2.54 -11.23 -3.85
C PRO A 83 1.68 -11.41 -2.59
N ARG A 84 1.95 -10.59 -1.57
CA ARG A 84 1.23 -10.52 -0.29
C ARG A 84 0.95 -9.08 0.07
N TYR A 85 -0.33 -8.78 0.28
CA TYR A 85 -0.77 -7.48 0.74
C TYR A 85 -0.98 -7.56 2.24
N LEU A 86 -0.13 -6.90 3.03
CA LEU A 86 -0.20 -6.94 4.50
C LEU A 86 -0.90 -5.69 5.06
N GLU A 87 -0.55 -4.53 4.51
CA GLU A 87 -1.19 -3.23 4.78
C GLU A 87 -1.31 -2.48 3.46
N MET A 88 -2.51 -1.96 3.19
CA MET A 88 -2.79 -1.07 2.07
C MET A 88 -3.12 0.33 2.62
N ALA A 89 -3.34 1.34 1.78
CA ALA A 89 -3.69 2.67 2.30
C ALA A 89 -5.03 2.64 3.07
N GLU A 90 -5.91 1.75 2.66
CA GLU A 90 -7.19 1.46 3.29
C GLU A 90 -7.04 0.87 4.70
N GLY A 91 -5.91 0.17 4.97
CA GLY A 91 -5.54 -0.33 6.29
C GLY A 91 -5.01 -1.77 6.29
N TYR A 92 -5.11 -2.39 7.47
CA TYR A 92 -4.61 -3.73 7.75
C TYR A 92 -5.38 -4.75 6.93
N VAL A 93 -4.70 -5.44 6.01
CA VAL A 93 -5.33 -6.49 5.20
C VAL A 93 -5.51 -7.73 6.04
N THR A 94 -6.75 -8.19 6.16
CA THR A 94 -7.12 -9.40 6.92
C THR A 94 -7.15 -10.63 6.02
N LYS A 95 -7.64 -10.49 4.78
CA LYS A 95 -7.68 -11.57 3.80
C LYS A 95 -7.39 -11.07 2.39
N VAL A 96 -6.80 -11.93 1.57
CA VAL A 96 -6.58 -11.71 0.15
C VAL A 96 -7.48 -12.66 -0.64
N ALA A 97 -8.18 -12.13 -1.64
CA ALA A 97 -9.05 -12.87 -2.54
C ALA A 97 -8.27 -13.33 -3.77
N LEU A 98 -8.29 -14.64 -4.01
CA LEU A 98 -7.67 -15.28 -5.15
C LEU A 98 -8.72 -15.87 -6.09
N ASP A 99 -8.48 -15.75 -7.39
CA ASP A 99 -9.27 -16.42 -8.42
C ASP A 99 -8.78 -17.85 -8.70
N GLY A 100 -9.36 -18.49 -9.72
CA GLY A 100 -8.99 -19.86 -10.13
C GLY A 100 -7.55 -20.01 -10.64
N ASN A 101 -6.90 -18.91 -11.05
CA ASN A 101 -5.51 -18.88 -11.50
C ASN A 101 -4.55 -18.49 -10.37
N SER A 102 -5.03 -18.36 -9.12
CA SER A 102 -4.26 -17.85 -7.98
C SER A 102 -3.81 -16.39 -8.15
N GLU A 103 -4.53 -15.61 -8.96
CA GLU A 103 -4.28 -14.17 -9.10
C GLU A 103 -5.04 -13.41 -8.01
N ILE A 104 -4.42 -12.35 -7.46
CA ILE A 104 -5.10 -11.51 -6.47
C ILE A 104 -6.14 -10.64 -7.19
N ILE A 105 -7.41 -10.81 -6.81
CA ILE A 105 -8.53 -10.07 -7.40
C ILE A 105 -9.20 -9.09 -6.42
N GLY A 106 -8.81 -9.12 -5.15
CA GLY A 106 -9.33 -8.25 -4.11
C GLY A 106 -8.77 -8.57 -2.72
N TYR A 107 -9.22 -7.85 -1.71
CA TYR A 107 -8.84 -8.07 -0.32
C TYR A 107 -9.86 -7.50 0.68
N GLU A 108 -9.87 -8.06 1.88
CA GLU A 108 -10.58 -7.54 3.06
C GLU A 108 -9.58 -6.79 3.94
N PHE A 109 -10.01 -5.67 4.52
CA PHE A 109 -9.14 -4.84 5.34
C PHE A 109 -9.87 -4.24 6.55
N VAL A 110 -9.09 -3.76 7.52
CA VAL A 110 -9.55 -2.99 8.67
C VAL A 110 -8.81 -1.65 8.70
N GLY A 111 -9.58 -0.57 8.63
CA GLY A 111 -9.05 0.79 8.77
C GLY A 111 -8.70 1.09 10.23
N LEU A 112 -7.48 0.76 10.66
CA LEU A 112 -7.06 0.86 12.07
C LEU A 112 -7.23 2.27 12.66
N GLY A 113 -6.88 3.33 11.91
CA GLY A 113 -7.07 4.71 12.39
C GLY A 113 -8.53 5.03 12.70
N ARG A 114 -9.44 4.68 11.79
CA ARG A 114 -10.89 4.86 11.95
C ARG A 114 -11.44 4.00 13.09
N MET A 115 -10.95 2.77 13.25
CA MET A 115 -11.32 1.90 14.36
C MET A 115 -10.95 2.52 15.72
N MET A 116 -9.71 2.99 15.85
CA MET A 116 -9.22 3.61 17.08
C MET A 116 -9.93 4.91 17.41
N GLU A 117 -10.29 5.71 16.41
CA GLU A 117 -11.10 6.92 16.59
C GLU A 117 -12.49 6.59 17.16
N MET A 118 -13.17 5.57 16.62
CA MET A 118 -14.47 5.11 17.14
C MET A 118 -14.37 4.62 18.59
N ILE A 119 -13.32 3.86 18.92
CA ILE A 119 -13.07 3.38 20.28
C ILE A 119 -12.82 4.56 21.23
N ALA A 120 -12.03 5.55 20.81
CA ALA A 120 -11.77 6.76 21.61
C ALA A 120 -13.04 7.58 21.86
N GLN A 121 -14.01 7.52 20.95
CA GLN A 121 -15.35 8.12 21.10
C GLN A 121 -16.31 7.27 21.97
N GLY A 122 -15.85 6.16 22.54
CA GLY A 122 -16.61 5.32 23.48
C GLY A 122 -17.38 4.15 22.83
N MET A 123 -17.13 3.85 21.55
CA MET A 123 -17.72 2.67 20.90
C MET A 123 -17.05 1.38 21.38
N ASP A 124 -17.82 0.30 21.51
CA ASP A 124 -17.26 -1.03 21.78
C ASP A 124 -16.29 -1.46 20.67
N ALA A 125 -15.19 -2.12 21.06
CA ALA A 125 -14.13 -2.50 20.14
C ALA A 125 -14.60 -3.45 19.02
N ASN A 126 -15.52 -4.39 19.32
CA ASN A 126 -16.02 -5.31 18.30
C ASN A 126 -16.95 -4.60 17.31
N GLU A 127 -17.73 -3.63 17.78
CA GLU A 127 -18.57 -2.82 16.92
C GLU A 127 -17.73 -1.89 16.02
N ALA A 128 -16.71 -1.26 16.60
CA ALA A 128 -15.75 -0.43 15.88
C ALA A 128 -15.00 -1.23 14.80
N LEU A 129 -14.54 -2.45 15.13
CA LEU A 129 -13.90 -3.35 14.18
C LEU A 129 -14.81 -3.64 12.98
N LYS A 130 -16.08 -3.99 13.22
CA LYS A 130 -17.05 -4.26 12.14
C LYS A 130 -17.30 -3.03 11.27
N LYS A 131 -17.42 -1.84 11.87
CA LYS A 131 -17.66 -0.57 11.15
C LYS A 131 -16.43 -0.06 10.39
N ALA A 132 -15.23 -0.39 10.86
CA ALA A 132 -13.96 -0.05 10.23
C ALA A 132 -13.48 -1.09 9.22
N SER A 133 -14.13 -2.26 9.15
CA SER A 133 -13.84 -3.30 8.17
C SER A 133 -14.44 -2.98 6.81
N GLY A 134 -13.74 -3.38 5.75
CA GLY A 134 -14.17 -3.19 4.38
C GLY A 134 -13.61 -4.24 3.44
N LYS A 135 -14.05 -4.19 2.19
CA LYS A 135 -13.55 -5.03 1.10
C LYS A 135 -13.23 -4.16 -0.11
N TYR A 136 -12.22 -4.55 -0.87
CA TYR A 136 -11.82 -3.89 -2.10
C TYR A 136 -11.62 -4.92 -3.22
N GLY A 137 -12.06 -4.60 -4.43
CA GLY A 137 -11.98 -5.49 -5.59
C GLY A 137 -13.07 -6.58 -5.61
N ARG A 138 -12.82 -7.63 -6.37
CA ARG A 138 -13.76 -8.73 -6.65
C ARG A 138 -13.71 -9.82 -5.58
N VAL A 139 -13.86 -9.43 -4.32
CA VAL A 139 -13.79 -10.37 -3.18
C VAL A 139 -14.89 -11.42 -3.23
N GLU A 140 -16.05 -11.09 -3.80
CA GLU A 140 -17.18 -12.02 -3.94
C GLU A 140 -16.95 -13.09 -5.02
N ASP A 141 -16.07 -12.81 -5.99
CA ASP A 141 -15.73 -13.73 -7.08
C ASP A 141 -14.55 -14.65 -6.68
N ALA A 142 -14.09 -14.58 -5.43
CA ALA A 142 -12.92 -15.32 -4.96
C ALA A 142 -13.21 -16.81 -4.88
N VAL A 143 -12.35 -17.61 -5.50
CA VAL A 143 -12.33 -19.06 -5.29
C VAL A 143 -11.69 -19.41 -3.95
N ARG A 144 -10.76 -18.56 -3.48
CA ARG A 144 -10.10 -18.74 -2.18
C ARG A 144 -9.84 -17.40 -1.49
N LEU A 145 -10.04 -17.37 -0.18
CA LEU A 145 -9.61 -16.28 0.70
C LEU A 145 -8.47 -16.78 1.58
N ILE A 146 -7.32 -16.12 1.54
CA ILE A 146 -6.13 -16.50 2.31
C ILE A 146 -5.74 -15.40 3.29
N ASP A 147 -5.14 -15.80 4.41
CA ASP A 147 -4.44 -14.86 5.30
C ASP A 147 -3.03 -14.62 4.72
N PRO A 148 -2.70 -13.38 4.31
CA PRO A 148 -1.42 -13.07 3.68
C PRO A 148 -0.20 -13.28 4.60
N ARG A 149 -0.41 -13.49 5.91
CA ARG A 149 0.67 -13.73 6.89
C ARG A 149 1.01 -15.19 7.07
N HIS A 150 0.05 -16.09 6.86
CA HIS A 150 0.20 -17.51 7.19
C HIS A 150 0.30 -18.44 5.96
N GLU A 151 0.01 -17.95 4.76
CA GLU A 151 0.03 -18.71 3.49
C GLU A 151 1.17 -18.27 2.56
#